data_AF-A0A957KJ19-F1
#
_entry.id   AF-A0A957KJ19-F1
#
_cell.length_a   1.000
_cell.length_b   1.000
_cell.length_c   1.000
_cell.angle_alpha   90.00
_cell.angle_beta   90.00
_cell.angle_gamma   90.00
#
_symmetry.space_group_name_H-M   'P 1'
#
loop_
_entity.id
_entity.type
_entity.pdbx_description
1 polymer ?
#
loop_
_entity_poly.entity_id
_entity_poly.type
_entity_poly.pdbx_seq_one_letter_code
_entity_poly.pdbx_strand_id
1 'polypeptide(L)'
;PYVAIHADGVTGGAVLHLAGLQTPVLGEATIWLENGRVNGQVQSVSVAGAQAPGLVRAAVERGKQVYDNLVFPIEITRLELREGEVYIEGMYR
;
A
#
# COMPACT_ATOMS: atom_id res chain seq x y z
N PRO A 1 -12.49 0.45 4.34
CA PRO A 1 -11.12 0.73 3.83
C PRO A 1 -11.23 1.04 2.34
N TYR A 2 -10.37 1.91 1.82
CA TYR A 2 -10.28 2.21 0.40
C TYR A 2 -8.82 2.15 -0.04
N VAL A 3 -8.62 1.81 -1.31
CA VAL A 3 -7.34 1.84 -2.00
C VAL A 3 -7.59 2.45 -3.36
N ALA A 4 -6.80 3.44 -3.73
CA ALA A 4 -6.78 4.07 -5.04
C ALA A 4 -5.37 3.97 -5.59
N ILE A 5 -5.24 3.61 -6.85
CA ILE A 5 -3.95 3.42 -7.51
C ILE A 5 -3.88 4.47 -8.63
N HIS A 6 -2.81 5.25 -8.62
CA HIS A 6 -2.52 6.40 -9.47
C HIS A 6 -1.24 6.13 -10.27
N ALA A 7 -1.02 6.88 -11.35
CA ALA A 7 0.13 6.69 -12.23
C ALA A 7 1.49 6.77 -11.49
N ASP A 8 1.53 7.52 -10.39
CA ASP A 8 2.69 7.82 -9.56
C ASP A 8 2.70 7.07 -8.21
N GLY A 9 1.67 6.29 -7.88
CA GLY A 9 1.63 5.53 -6.63
C GLY A 9 0.27 4.97 -6.25
N VAL A 10 0.14 4.61 -4.98
CA VAL A 10 -1.04 4.03 -4.37
C VAL A 10 -1.36 4.82 -3.12
N THR A 11 -2.60 5.28 -3.02
CA THR A 11 -3.14 5.86 -1.79
C THR A 11 -4.14 4.89 -1.17
N GLY A 12 -4.08 4.74 0.13
CA GLY A 12 -4.96 3.85 0.87
C GLY A 12 -5.42 4.52 2.15
N GLY A 13 -6.61 4.18 2.61
CA GLY A 13 -7.10 4.71 3.86
C GLY A 13 -8.23 3.91 4.48
N ALA A 14 -8.43 4.13 5.77
CA ALA A 14 -9.51 3.52 6.52
C ALA A 14 -9.88 4.41 7.71
N VAL A 15 -11.11 4.27 8.20
CA VAL A 15 -11.48 4.77 9.52
C VAL A 15 -11.28 3.63 10.50
N LEU A 16 -10.40 3.83 11.47
CA LEU A 16 -10.13 2.89 12.55
C LEU A 16 -10.80 3.34 13.84
N HIS A 17 -11.11 2.41 14.74
CA HIS A 17 -11.50 2.73 16.11
C HIS A 17 -10.26 2.69 16.99
N LEU A 18 -9.78 3.85 17.39
CA LEU A 18 -8.62 4.00 18.28
C LEU A 18 -9.09 4.60 19.60
N ALA A 19 -8.95 3.85 20.70
CA ALA A 19 -9.40 4.26 22.03
C ALA A 19 -10.88 4.74 22.07
N GLY A 20 -11.76 4.10 21.28
CA GLY A 20 -13.18 4.45 21.18
C GLY A 20 -13.51 5.60 20.23
N LEU A 21 -12.51 6.21 19.56
CA LEU A 21 -12.69 7.29 18.60
C LEU A 21 -12.56 6.78 17.16
N GLN A 22 -13.46 7.24 16.29
CA GLN A 22 -13.33 7.05 14.85
C GLN A 22 -12.22 7.94 14.31
N THR A 23 -11.12 7.33 13.91
CA THR A 23 -9.90 8.02 13.49
C THR A 23 -9.58 7.65 12.05
N PRO A 24 -9.59 8.61 11.11
CA PRO A 24 -9.18 8.33 9.74
C PRO A 24 -7.67 8.15 9.69
N VAL A 25 -7.24 7.11 8.98
CA VAL A 25 -5.85 6.82 8.68
C VAL A 25 -5.72 6.82 7.16
N LEU A 26 -4.75 7.59 6.66
CA LEU A 26 -4.42 7.62 5.24
C LEU A 26 -2.94 7.28 5.08
N GLY A 27 -2.61 6.57 4.01
CA GLY A 27 -1.24 6.25 3.65
C GLY A 27 -1.04 6.40 2.14
N GLU A 28 0.17 6.79 1.78
CA GLU A 28 0.61 6.92 0.39
C GLU A 28 1.86 6.07 0.21
N ALA A 29 1.93 5.34 -0.88
CA ALA A 29 3.06 4.48 -1.22
C ALA A 29 3.33 4.53 -2.72
N THR A 30 4.58 4.41 -3.14
CA THR A 30 4.90 4.12 -4.55
C THR A 30 5.07 2.63 -4.71
N ILE A 31 4.58 2.09 -5.83
CA ILE A 31 4.76 0.69 -6.21
C ILE A 31 5.45 0.66 -7.57
N TRP A 32 6.45 -0.21 -7.73
CA TRP A 32 7.15 -0.42 -9.00
C TRP A 32 7.51 -1.88 -9.19
N LEU A 33 7.79 -2.27 -10.45
CA LEU A 33 8.34 -3.58 -10.78
C LEU A 33 9.85 -3.48 -10.88
N GLU A 34 10.56 -4.36 -10.18
CA GLU A 34 12.00 -4.52 -10.29
C GLU A 34 12.32 -6.01 -10.41
N ASN A 35 12.97 -6.42 -11.51
CA ASN A 35 13.32 -7.81 -11.78
C ASN A 35 12.14 -8.80 -11.65
N GLY A 36 10.95 -8.41 -12.14
CA GLY A 36 9.74 -9.24 -12.06
C GLY A 36 9.12 -9.33 -10.65
N ARG A 37 9.61 -8.55 -9.69
CA ARG A 37 9.06 -8.46 -8.33
C ARG A 37 8.38 -7.12 -8.15
N VAL A 38 7.19 -7.14 -7.55
CA VAL A 38 6.51 -5.93 -7.07
C VAL A 38 7.25 -5.42 -5.84
N ASN A 39 7.74 -4.20 -5.91
CA ASN A 39 8.34 -3.47 -4.81
C ASN A 39 7.45 -2.30 -4.43
N GLY A 40 7.49 -1.92 -3.15
CA GLY A 40 6.72 -0.80 -2.65
C GLY A 40 7.44 -0.04 -1.55
N GLN A 41 7.30 1.29 -1.57
CA GLN A 41 7.80 2.18 -0.53
C GLN A 41 6.67 3.06 -0.03
N VAL A 42 6.38 2.95 1.25
CA VAL A 42 5.45 3.87 1.94
C VAL A 42 6.13 5.23 2.03
N GLN A 43 5.50 6.25 1.45
CA GLN A 43 5.99 7.62 1.47
C GLN A 43 5.49 8.36 2.71
N SER A 44 4.19 8.25 2.99
CA SER A 44 3.53 9.00 4.05
C SER A 44 2.45 8.15 4.72
N VAL A 45 2.24 8.40 6.01
CA VAL A 45 1.09 7.91 6.76
C VAL A 45 0.60 9.06 7.63
N SER A 46 -0.70 9.29 7.63
CA SER A 46 -1.36 10.29 8.46
C SER A 46 -2.49 9.67 9.27
N VAL A 47 -2.72 10.22 10.46
CA VAL A 47 -3.77 9.84 11.39
C VAL A 47 -4.50 11.12 11.78
N ALA A 48 -5.82 11.18 11.54
CA ALA A 48 -6.62 12.39 11.75
C ALA A 48 -6.07 13.65 11.04
N GLY A 49 -5.45 13.47 9.87
CA GLY A 49 -4.84 14.57 9.09
C GLY A 49 -3.48 15.06 9.61
N ALA A 50 -2.97 14.51 10.72
CA ALA A 50 -1.63 14.76 11.22
C ALA A 50 -0.67 13.65 10.79
N GLN A 51 0.63 13.95 10.68
CA GLN A 51 1.63 12.92 10.39
C GLN A 51 1.58 11.82 11.45
N ALA A 52 1.57 10.55 11.00
CA ALA A 52 1.41 9.41 11.88
C ALA A 52 2.53 9.37 12.94
N PRO A 53 2.18 9.16 14.23
CA PRO A 53 3.17 8.99 15.28
C PRO A 53 4.16 7.87 14.97
N GLY A 54 5.38 7.97 15.51
CA GLY A 54 6.45 6.99 15.25
C GLY A 54 6.05 5.54 15.52
N LEU A 55 5.21 5.30 16.53
CA LEU A 55 4.68 3.97 16.85
C LEU A 55 3.80 3.38 15.74
N VAL A 56 3.03 4.23 15.05
CA VAL A 56 2.17 3.83 13.92
C VAL A 56 3.04 3.52 12.71
N ARG A 57 4.05 4.37 12.44
CA ARG A 57 5.04 4.10 11.38
C ARG A 57 5.77 2.77 11.60
N ALA A 58 6.21 2.49 12.84
CA ALA A 58 6.86 1.24 13.19
C ALA A 58 5.94 0.01 13.03
N ALA A 59 4.63 0.17 13.24
CA ALA A 59 3.65 -0.89 12.98
C ALA A 59 3.46 -1.13 11.48
N VAL A 60 3.42 -0.07 10.67
CA VAL A 60 3.35 -0.17 9.21
C VAL A 60 4.59 -0.87 8.63
N GLU A 61 5.79 -0.51 9.09
CA GLU A 61 7.03 -1.19 8.67
C GLU A 61 7.05 -2.67 9.06
N ARG A 62 6.56 -3.02 10.25
CA ARG A 62 6.39 -4.44 10.65
C ARG A 62 5.37 -5.16 9.76
N GLY A 63 4.28 -4.50 9.39
CA GLY A 63 3.30 -5.04 8.45
C GLY A 63 3.93 -5.32 7.09
N LYS A 64 4.77 -4.41 6.58
CA LYS A 64 5.51 -4.59 5.33
C LYS A 64 6.39 -5.83 5.34
N GLN A 65 7.10 -6.11 6.44
CA GLN A 65 7.92 -7.32 6.58
C GLN A 65 7.12 -8.63 6.45
N VAL A 66 5.83 -8.63 6.80
CA VAL A 66 4.95 -9.79 6.59
C VAL A 66 4.64 -9.96 5.10
N TYR A 67 4.41 -8.85 4.38
CA TYR A 67 4.20 -8.84 2.92
C TYR A 67 5.46 -9.20 2.14
N ASP A 68 6.65 -8.81 2.58
CA ASP A 68 7.91 -9.16 1.91
C ASP A 68 8.15 -10.68 1.89
N ASN A 69 7.55 -11.42 2.83
CA ASN A 69 7.60 -12.89 2.92
C ASN A 69 6.39 -13.59 2.27
N LEU A 70 5.39 -12.84 1.80
CA LEU A 70 4.25 -13.40 1.09
C LEU A 70 4.66 -13.74 -0.34
N VAL A 71 4.71 -15.04 -0.64
CA VAL A 71 4.81 -15.52 -2.02
C VAL A 71 3.44 -15.31 -2.66
N PHE A 72 3.31 -14.27 -3.48
CA PHE A 72 2.13 -14.12 -4.31
C PHE A 72 2.08 -15.29 -5.30
N PRO A 73 0.95 -16.01 -5.42
CA PRO A 73 0.80 -17.12 -6.36
C PRO A 73 0.76 -16.65 -7.82
N ILE A 74 0.87 -15.34 -8.04
CA ILE A 74 0.85 -14.69 -9.34
C ILE A 74 2.20 -13.99 -9.52
N GLU A 75 2.97 -14.43 -10.50
CA GLU A 75 4.13 -13.71 -11.00
C GLU A 75 3.65 -12.57 -11.89
N ILE A 76 3.73 -11.34 -11.38
CA ILE A 76 3.26 -10.16 -12.10
C ILE A 76 4.29 -9.80 -13.17
N THR A 77 3.90 -9.92 -14.43
CA THR A 77 4.74 -9.65 -15.61
C THR A 77 4.53 -8.23 -16.12
N ARG A 78 3.34 -7.64 -15.91
CA ARG A 78 3.02 -6.28 -16.32
C ARG A 78 2.11 -5.62 -15.30
N LEU A 79 2.48 -4.42 -14.88
CA LEU A 79 1.66 -3.53 -14.07
C LEU A 79 1.50 -2.23 -14.84
N GLU A 80 0.28 -1.94 -15.29
CA GLU A 80 -0.02 -0.71 -16.02
C GLU A 80 -1.12 0.09 -15.35
N LEU A 81 -0.89 1.38 -15.28
CA LEU A 81 -1.85 2.37 -14.84
C LEU A 81 -2.46 3.03 -16.08
N ARG A 82 -3.77 2.84 -16.24
CA ARG A 82 -4.58 3.46 -17.30
C ARG A 82 -5.52 4.46 -16.63
N GLU A 83 -6.10 5.37 -17.40
CA GLU A 83 -7.05 6.36 -16.85
C GLU A 83 -8.22 5.66 -16.15
N GLY A 84 -8.19 5.66 -14.81
CA GLY A 84 -9.22 5.06 -13.96
C GLY A 84 -9.10 3.55 -13.71
N GLU A 85 -8.11 2.86 -14.28
CA GLU A 85 -8.00 1.40 -14.18
C GLU A 85 -6.55 0.94 -13.93
N VAL A 86 -6.41 -0.12 -13.14
CA VAL A 86 -5.13 -0.82 -12.96
C VAL A 86 -5.20 -2.14 -13.70
N TYR A 87 -4.32 -2.27 -14.69
CA TYR A 87 -4.14 -3.50 -15.43
C TYR A 87 -2.96 -4.27 -14.81
N ILE A 88 -3.25 -5.42 -14.23
CA ILE A 88 -2.24 -6.35 -13.70
C ILE A 88 -2.26 -7.60 -14.59
N GLU A 89 -1.16 -7.87 -15.26
CA GLU A 89 -0.92 -9.11 -15.98
C GLU A 89 0.09 -9.95 -15.20
N GLY A 90 -0.19 -11.24 -15.08
CA GLY A 90 0.73 -12.16 -14.45
C GLY A 90 0.38 -13.61 -14.72
N MET A 91 1.31 -14.49 -14.39
CA MET A 91 1.15 -15.93 -14.53
C MET A 91 0.95 -16.56 -13.16
N TYR A 92 -0.04 -17.44 -13.04
CA TYR A 92 -0.18 -18.27 -11.84
C TYR A 92 0.99 -19.26 -11.77
N ARG A 93 1.63 -19.35 -10.60
CA ARG A 93 2.63 -20.36 -10.28
C ARG A 93 2.00 -21.51 -9.50
#